data_AF-A0A165N5Z2-F1
#
_entry.id   AF-A0A165N5Z2-F1
#
_cell.length_a   1.000
_cell.length_b   1.000
_cell.length_c   1.000
_cell.angle_alpha   90.00
_cell.angle_beta   90.00
_cell.angle_gamma   90.00
#
_symmetry.space_group_name_H-M   'P 1'
#
loop_
_entity.id
_entity.type
_entity.pdbx_description
1 polymer ?
#
loop_
_entity_poly.entity_id
_entity_poly.type
_entity_poly.pdbx_seq_one_letter_code
_entity_poly.pdbx_strand_id
1 'polypeptide(L)'
;MALGNHHNAVRRAHHGAVALIGFLAIPKMDKVNKDTLAFRKFRCQIFHSSLARILRSLRPGMTIPEVTLCADGHFWHAIYGLGPYIADYPEQALLACIVQGWCPKCTARNTDLDGKHGPSILRSCEHTEALVELLDLGTLWTDYGIVGDLVPFTNDFPHADIHELIAPDILHQLIKGTFKDHLVEWVGEYLALKYGKAQANKILSDIDRRIAVVPPFTGLRHFPEGCGFKQWTGDDSKALMKVYLPVLDGLLPRDIVRSIRSLVDFCYLARQDVHTSDTIKDLKTALADFHKYRDIFQTTGVRPDGFSSLPRQHSLMHWPRSIWEYGAPNGLCSSITESKHIKAVKEPYRCSNHYEALAQMLLTNQRLDKLAASRVDFSSRGMLDNLPKPDARHTQKKHNVEVLSPPEGSVSIVIDKDDGAVACPRMPDSIKLATKYRRCHYHDQANANILGHVDWPTFHILLRQFLRDHLIQVNNLVYHDEDGDVLPEFTDPIYIHYSAKSIYYAPSDPSGTGGMR
;
A
#
# COMPACT_ATOMS: atom_id res chain seq x y z
N MET A 1 -11.00 -5.74 -9.19
CA MET A 1 -9.93 -6.21 -10.10
C MET A 1 -9.30 -5.02 -10.81
N ALA A 2 -8.01 -5.08 -11.13
CA ALA A 2 -7.30 -4.05 -11.89
C ALA A 2 -6.68 -4.67 -13.15
N LEU A 3 -6.53 -3.89 -14.22
CA LEU A 3 -5.72 -4.32 -15.35
C LEU A 3 -4.23 -4.30 -14.96
N GLY A 4 -3.51 -5.36 -15.34
CA GLY A 4 -2.10 -5.55 -14.95
C GLY A 4 -1.15 -4.48 -15.48
N ASN A 5 -1.48 -3.84 -16.60
CA ASN A 5 -0.59 -2.89 -17.28
C ASN A 5 -0.65 -1.46 -16.72
N HIS A 6 -1.34 -1.24 -15.60
CA HIS A 6 -1.32 0.06 -14.93
C HIS A 6 -0.09 0.22 -14.05
N HIS A 7 0.63 1.33 -14.22
CA HIS A 7 1.67 1.77 -13.28
C HIS A 7 1.11 1.92 -11.86
N ASN A 8 1.96 1.67 -10.87
CA ASN A 8 1.60 1.76 -9.44
C ASN A 8 0.99 3.12 -9.07
N ALA A 9 1.50 4.22 -9.63
CA ALA A 9 0.94 5.56 -9.41
C ALA A 9 -0.54 5.65 -9.85
N VAL A 10 -0.92 5.02 -10.96
CA VAL A 10 -2.30 5.02 -11.47
C VAL A 10 -3.22 4.17 -10.59
N ARG A 11 -2.73 3.02 -10.11
CA ARG A 11 -3.47 2.17 -9.15
C ARG A 11 -3.73 2.90 -7.83
N ARG A 12 -2.71 3.62 -7.31
CA ARG A 12 -2.79 4.42 -6.08
C ARG A 12 -3.69 5.65 -6.24
N ALA A 13 -3.68 6.29 -7.40
CA ALA A 13 -4.41 7.53 -7.60
C ALA A 13 -5.94 7.37 -7.73
N HIS A 14 -6.47 6.14 -7.59
CA HIS A 14 -7.90 5.86 -7.57
C HIS A 14 -8.68 6.39 -8.80
N HIS A 15 -8.00 6.56 -9.94
CA HIS A 15 -8.57 7.05 -11.21
C HIS A 15 -9.18 5.91 -12.05
N GLY A 16 -9.93 5.01 -11.43
CA GLY A 16 -10.62 3.94 -12.15
C GLY A 16 -9.74 2.74 -12.55
N ALA A 17 -8.48 2.69 -12.15
CA ALA A 17 -7.60 1.52 -12.36
C ALA A 17 -8.11 0.22 -11.71
N VAL A 18 -8.99 0.34 -10.71
CA VAL A 18 -9.70 -0.78 -10.08
C VAL A 18 -11.17 -0.73 -10.46
N ALA A 19 -11.64 -1.80 -11.10
CA ALA A 19 -13.03 -2.03 -11.45
C ALA A 19 -13.69 -3.03 -10.49
N LEU A 20 -14.97 -2.80 -10.20
CA LEU A 20 -15.84 -3.75 -9.52
C LEU A 20 -16.37 -4.73 -10.57
N ILE A 21 -16.04 -6.01 -10.43
CA ILE A 21 -16.45 -7.06 -11.40
C ILE A 21 -17.61 -7.94 -10.89
N GLY A 22 -17.91 -7.88 -9.60
CA GLY A 22 -19.02 -8.62 -9.00
C GLY A 22 -19.06 -8.47 -7.48
N PHE A 23 -20.24 -8.69 -6.91
CA PHE A 23 -20.41 -8.96 -5.49
C PHE A 23 -20.49 -10.48 -5.29
N LEU A 24 -19.73 -11.01 -4.34
CA LEU A 24 -19.73 -12.44 -4.06
C LEU A 24 -21.01 -12.86 -3.32
N ALA A 25 -21.43 -14.10 -3.52
CA ALA A 25 -22.59 -14.65 -2.85
C ALA A 25 -22.35 -14.74 -1.33
N ILE A 26 -23.32 -14.25 -0.55
CA ILE A 26 -23.32 -14.34 0.91
C ILE A 26 -24.46 -15.29 1.30
N PRO A 27 -24.22 -16.61 1.37
CA PRO A 27 -25.25 -17.57 1.73
C PRO A 27 -25.72 -17.29 3.16
N LYS A 28 -27.05 -17.27 3.36
CA LYS A 28 -27.69 -17.12 4.66
C LYS A 28 -28.18 -18.48 5.15
N MET A 29 -28.05 -18.73 6.44
CA MET A 29 -28.61 -19.89 7.12
C MET A 29 -29.21 -19.48 8.45
N ASP A 30 -30.07 -20.33 8.98
CA ASP A 30 -30.60 -20.21 10.33
C ASP A 30 -29.49 -20.29 11.40
N LYS A 31 -29.77 -19.78 12.59
CA LYS A 31 -28.78 -19.69 13.67
C LYS A 31 -28.27 -21.08 14.12
N VAL A 32 -29.06 -22.14 13.99
CA VAL A 32 -28.68 -23.49 14.42
C VAL A 32 -27.60 -24.04 13.50
N ASN A 33 -27.78 -23.84 12.18
CA ASN A 33 -26.87 -24.42 11.20
C ASN A 33 -25.69 -23.52 10.80
N LYS A 34 -25.73 -22.22 11.15
CA LYS A 34 -24.74 -21.21 10.77
C LYS A 34 -23.29 -21.55 11.16
N ASP A 35 -23.09 -22.31 12.23
CA ASP A 35 -21.77 -22.65 12.74
C ASP A 35 -21.38 -24.12 12.51
N THR A 36 -22.21 -24.87 11.79
CA THR A 36 -21.89 -26.27 11.44
C THR A 36 -20.69 -26.35 10.50
N LEU A 37 -19.91 -27.42 10.64
CA LEU A 37 -18.77 -27.68 9.76
C LEU A 37 -19.19 -27.73 8.28
N ALA A 38 -20.32 -28.39 8.00
CA ALA A 38 -20.87 -28.49 6.65
C ALA A 38 -21.16 -27.11 6.03
N PHE A 39 -21.79 -26.20 6.79
CA PHE A 39 -22.08 -24.87 6.27
C PHE A 39 -20.83 -23.99 6.11
N ARG A 40 -19.84 -24.10 7.01
CA ARG A 40 -18.55 -23.42 6.86
C ARG A 40 -17.84 -23.87 5.58
N LYS A 41 -17.83 -25.17 5.29
CA LYS A 41 -17.29 -25.73 4.04
C LYS A 41 -18.05 -25.22 2.82
N PHE A 42 -19.38 -25.28 2.85
CA PHE A 42 -20.23 -24.75 1.78
C PHE A 42 -19.96 -23.27 1.48
N ARG A 43 -19.76 -22.44 2.51
CA ARG A 43 -19.37 -21.02 2.34
C ARG A 43 -18.05 -20.87 1.59
N CYS A 44 -17.06 -21.69 1.91
CA CYS A 44 -15.76 -21.67 1.22
C CYS A 44 -15.89 -22.15 -0.22
N GLN A 45 -16.65 -23.21 -0.48
CA GLN A 45 -16.91 -23.71 -1.83
C GLN A 45 -17.66 -22.68 -2.69
N ILE A 46 -18.68 -22.01 -2.13
CA ILE A 46 -19.38 -20.93 -2.82
C ILE A 46 -18.44 -19.79 -3.16
N PHE A 47 -17.53 -19.42 -2.26
CA PHE A 47 -16.55 -18.36 -2.51
C PHE A 47 -15.69 -18.68 -3.74
N HIS A 48 -15.08 -19.86 -3.76
CA HIS A 48 -14.24 -20.31 -4.90
C HIS A 48 -15.05 -20.46 -6.19
N SER A 49 -16.21 -21.11 -6.13
CA SER A 49 -17.10 -21.31 -7.29
C SER A 49 -17.58 -19.96 -7.87
N SER A 50 -17.83 -18.97 -7.02
CA SER A 50 -18.23 -17.63 -7.45
C SER A 50 -17.10 -16.94 -8.21
N LEU A 51 -15.87 -16.99 -7.71
CA LEU A 51 -14.70 -16.41 -8.38
C LEU A 51 -14.42 -17.11 -9.71
N ALA A 52 -14.43 -18.44 -9.74
CA ALA A 52 -14.28 -19.22 -10.97
C ALA A 52 -15.35 -18.84 -12.00
N ARG A 53 -16.62 -18.71 -11.57
CA ARG A 53 -17.73 -18.34 -12.46
C ARG A 53 -17.61 -16.93 -13.02
N ILE A 54 -17.15 -15.98 -12.23
CA ILE A 54 -16.93 -14.57 -12.63
C ILE A 54 -15.79 -14.49 -13.64
N LEU A 55 -14.69 -15.20 -13.40
CA LEU A 55 -13.47 -15.11 -14.22
C LEU A 55 -13.47 -16.07 -15.42
N ARG A 56 -14.44 -16.99 -15.53
CA ARG A 56 -14.52 -18.05 -16.55
C ARG A 56 -14.29 -17.55 -17.98
N SER A 57 -14.75 -16.35 -18.33
CA SER A 57 -14.60 -15.79 -19.68
C SER A 57 -13.15 -15.47 -20.05
N LEU A 58 -12.23 -15.35 -19.08
CA LEU A 58 -10.83 -15.08 -19.34
C LEU A 58 -10.07 -16.34 -19.78
N ARG A 59 -10.52 -17.53 -19.38
CA ARG A 59 -9.81 -18.80 -19.56
C ARG A 59 -9.34 -19.07 -21.00
N PRO A 60 -10.13 -18.85 -22.06
CA PRO A 60 -9.66 -19.07 -23.44
C PRO A 60 -8.47 -18.18 -23.82
N GLY A 61 -8.51 -16.90 -23.44
CA GLY A 61 -7.44 -15.94 -23.71
C GLY A 61 -6.17 -16.13 -22.88
N MET A 62 -6.17 -17.09 -21.94
CA MET A 62 -4.98 -17.46 -21.15
C MET A 62 -4.12 -18.52 -21.82
N THR A 63 -4.63 -19.19 -22.85
CA THR A 63 -3.89 -20.21 -23.62
C THR A 63 -3.79 -19.86 -25.09
N ILE A 64 -4.85 -19.28 -25.67
CA ILE A 64 -4.88 -18.87 -27.07
C ILE A 64 -4.69 -17.35 -27.13
N PRO A 65 -3.66 -16.84 -27.81
CA PRO A 65 -3.45 -15.40 -27.92
C PRO A 65 -4.62 -14.70 -28.65
N GLU A 66 -5.03 -13.55 -28.12
CA GLU A 66 -6.06 -12.70 -28.72
C GLU A 66 -5.44 -11.44 -29.32
N VAL A 67 -5.87 -11.04 -30.53
CA VAL A 67 -5.43 -9.79 -31.15
C VAL A 67 -6.07 -8.62 -30.42
N THR A 68 -5.24 -7.82 -29.75
CA THR A 68 -5.68 -6.71 -28.88
C THR A 68 -5.00 -5.42 -29.29
N LEU A 69 -5.77 -4.33 -29.38
CA LEU A 69 -5.23 -2.99 -29.57
C LEU A 69 -4.58 -2.52 -28.27
N CYS A 70 -3.27 -2.30 -28.29
CA CYS A 70 -2.53 -1.79 -27.15
C CYS A 70 -2.51 -0.25 -27.12
N ALA A 71 -2.07 0.30 -25.98
CA ALA A 71 -2.05 1.74 -25.74
C ALA A 71 -1.06 2.51 -26.64
N ASP A 72 -0.13 1.81 -27.28
CA ASP A 72 0.81 2.33 -28.27
C ASP A 72 0.18 2.47 -29.67
N GLY A 73 -1.11 2.11 -29.83
CA GLY A 73 -1.84 2.16 -31.10
C GLY A 73 -1.63 0.96 -32.01
N HIS A 74 -0.86 -0.04 -31.59
CA HIS A 74 -0.58 -1.24 -32.38
C HIS A 74 -1.41 -2.43 -31.90
N PHE A 75 -1.70 -3.35 -32.82
CA PHE A 75 -2.34 -4.61 -32.51
C PHE A 75 -1.30 -5.67 -32.19
N TRP A 76 -1.44 -6.29 -31.02
CA TRP A 76 -0.53 -7.34 -30.56
C TRP A 76 -1.31 -8.59 -30.21
N HIS A 77 -0.66 -9.76 -30.31
CA HIS A 77 -1.17 -10.99 -29.74
C HIS A 77 -0.96 -10.96 -28.22
N ALA A 78 -2.05 -10.86 -27.46
CA ALA A 78 -2.02 -10.85 -26.01
C ALA A 78 -2.42 -12.21 -25.46
N ILE A 79 -1.63 -12.72 -24.50
CA ILE A 79 -2.02 -13.83 -23.62
C ILE A 79 -2.31 -13.22 -22.25
N TYR A 80 -3.47 -13.54 -21.70
CA TYR A 80 -3.90 -13.01 -20.40
C TYR A 80 -3.45 -13.92 -19.26
N GLY A 81 -3.20 -13.32 -18.11
CA GLY A 81 -2.86 -14.01 -16.86
C GLY A 81 -3.63 -13.42 -15.69
N LEU A 82 -3.78 -14.19 -14.61
CA LEU A 82 -4.25 -13.64 -13.34
C LEU A 82 -3.07 -13.00 -12.61
N GLY A 83 -3.24 -11.75 -12.20
CA GLY A 83 -2.23 -11.01 -11.45
C GLY A 83 -2.28 -11.28 -9.95
N PRO A 84 -1.40 -10.62 -9.18
CA PRO A 84 -1.33 -10.80 -7.73
C PRO A 84 -2.67 -10.49 -7.03
N TYR A 85 -3.08 -11.37 -6.12
CA TYR A 85 -4.30 -11.26 -5.31
C TYR A 85 -3.99 -10.58 -3.98
N ILE A 86 -4.63 -9.43 -3.74
CA ILE A 86 -4.48 -8.63 -2.53
C ILE A 86 -5.53 -9.08 -1.51
N ALA A 87 -5.08 -9.65 -0.40
CA ALA A 87 -5.93 -10.20 0.65
C ALA A 87 -5.27 -10.02 2.02
N ASP A 88 -6.07 -9.90 3.08
CA ASP A 88 -5.56 -10.03 4.45
C ASP A 88 -5.26 -11.50 4.78
N TYR A 89 -4.63 -11.79 5.93
CA TYR A 89 -4.22 -13.17 6.22
C TYR A 89 -5.38 -14.18 6.29
N PRO A 90 -6.52 -13.90 6.97
CA PRO A 90 -7.68 -14.80 6.93
C PRO A 90 -8.19 -15.07 5.51
N GLU A 91 -8.25 -14.05 4.64
CA GLU A 91 -8.65 -14.23 3.25
C GLU A 91 -7.57 -14.99 2.44
N GLN A 92 -6.28 -14.75 2.67
CA GLN A 92 -5.18 -15.54 2.08
C GLN A 92 -5.29 -17.02 2.43
N ALA A 93 -5.64 -17.34 3.68
CA ALA A 93 -5.81 -18.72 4.12
C ALA A 93 -7.01 -19.39 3.41
N LEU A 94 -8.13 -18.66 3.26
CA LEU A 94 -9.29 -19.11 2.49
C LEU A 94 -8.95 -19.34 1.01
N LEU A 95 -8.23 -18.40 0.40
CA LEU A 95 -7.85 -18.43 -1.00
C LEU A 95 -6.94 -19.63 -1.32
N ALA A 96 -5.90 -19.84 -0.52
CA ALA A 96 -4.96 -20.94 -0.70
C ALA A 96 -5.47 -22.29 -0.17
N CYS A 97 -6.71 -22.35 0.34
CA CYS A 97 -7.28 -23.54 0.98
C CYS A 97 -6.38 -24.13 2.07
N ILE A 98 -5.79 -23.28 2.92
CA ILE A 98 -4.93 -23.69 4.02
C ILE A 98 -5.62 -23.49 5.39
N VAL A 99 -5.15 -24.25 6.38
CA VAL A 99 -5.58 -24.13 7.77
C VAL A 99 -5.00 -22.84 8.37
N GLN A 100 -5.81 -22.12 9.14
CA GLN A 100 -5.33 -20.92 9.85
C GLN A 100 -4.13 -21.24 10.75
N GLY A 101 -3.16 -20.32 10.78
CA GLY A 101 -1.86 -20.50 11.43
C GLY A 101 -0.76 -20.97 10.48
N TRP A 102 -1.09 -21.53 9.31
CA TRP A 102 -0.11 -21.94 8.30
C TRP A 102 0.26 -20.82 7.33
N CYS A 103 1.41 -20.97 6.67
CA CYS A 103 1.81 -20.07 5.59
C CYS A 103 1.13 -20.45 4.27
N PRO A 104 0.48 -19.50 3.57
CA PRO A 104 -0.13 -19.78 2.27
C PRO A 104 0.91 -19.89 1.14
N LYS A 105 2.14 -19.44 1.34
CA LYS A 105 3.20 -19.46 0.31
C LYS A 105 4.21 -20.59 0.47
N CYS A 106 4.41 -21.11 1.67
CA CYS A 106 5.45 -22.11 1.92
C CYS A 106 4.98 -23.24 2.85
N THR A 107 5.76 -24.31 2.90
CA THR A 107 5.48 -25.53 3.66
C THR A 107 5.89 -25.43 5.14
N ALA A 108 6.25 -24.23 5.62
CA ALA A 108 6.60 -24.04 7.03
C ALA A 108 5.43 -24.44 7.94
N ARG A 109 5.75 -25.20 8.99
CA ARG A 109 4.76 -25.69 9.95
C ARG A 109 4.23 -24.53 10.79
N ASN A 110 2.95 -24.57 11.15
CA ASN A 110 2.34 -23.56 12.02
C ASN A 110 2.96 -23.50 13.44
N THR A 111 3.71 -24.53 13.83
CA THR A 111 4.47 -24.60 15.08
C THR A 111 5.96 -24.26 14.91
N ASP A 112 6.43 -24.01 13.69
CA ASP A 112 7.79 -23.58 13.38
C ASP A 112 7.84 -22.75 12.08
N LEU A 113 7.09 -21.65 12.04
CA LEU A 113 7.02 -20.83 10.82
C LEU A 113 8.38 -20.24 10.43
N ASP A 114 9.25 -19.94 11.40
CA ASP A 114 10.57 -19.38 11.13
C ASP A 114 11.60 -20.44 10.68
N GLY A 115 11.23 -21.74 10.67
CA GLY A 115 12.07 -22.82 10.17
C GLY A 115 13.30 -23.11 11.04
N LYS A 116 13.16 -23.00 12.38
CA LYS A 116 14.23 -23.40 13.32
C LYS A 116 14.63 -24.87 13.14
N HIS A 117 13.74 -25.69 12.59
CA HIS A 117 13.93 -27.13 12.39
C HIS A 117 14.13 -27.55 10.92
N GLY A 118 14.31 -26.61 9.98
CA GLY A 118 14.68 -26.92 8.59
C GLY A 118 14.17 -25.91 7.56
N PRO A 119 14.69 -25.96 6.32
CA PRO A 119 14.25 -25.07 5.26
C PRO A 119 12.81 -25.38 4.84
N SER A 120 11.96 -24.35 4.77
CA SER A 120 10.66 -24.46 4.12
C SER A 120 10.82 -24.22 2.62
N ILE A 121 10.02 -24.94 1.82
CA ILE A 121 9.94 -24.75 0.37
C ILE A 121 8.64 -24.04 0.04
N LEU A 122 8.58 -23.40 -1.13
CA LEU A 122 7.31 -22.82 -1.57
C LEU A 122 6.30 -23.90 -1.90
N ARG A 123 5.04 -23.59 -1.64
CA ARG A 123 3.91 -24.40 -2.10
C ARG A 123 3.72 -24.15 -3.59
N SER A 124 3.28 -25.19 -4.29
CA SER A 124 2.79 -25.10 -5.65
C SER A 124 1.48 -25.89 -5.76
N CYS A 125 0.69 -25.55 -6.77
CA CYS A 125 -0.53 -26.27 -7.14
C CYS A 125 -0.23 -27.76 -7.34
N GLU A 126 0.82 -28.07 -8.10
CA GLU A 126 1.27 -29.45 -8.37
C GLU A 126 1.59 -30.21 -7.07
N HIS A 127 2.31 -29.59 -6.13
CA HIS A 127 2.63 -30.21 -4.85
C HIS A 127 1.37 -30.45 -4.01
N THR A 128 0.48 -29.46 -3.93
CA THR A 128 -0.77 -29.56 -3.19
C THR A 128 -1.68 -30.63 -3.77
N GLU A 129 -1.84 -30.71 -5.10
CA GLU A 129 -2.64 -31.73 -5.77
C GLU A 129 -2.09 -33.13 -5.55
N ALA A 130 -0.77 -33.32 -5.67
CA ALA A 130 -0.15 -34.61 -5.39
C ALA A 130 -0.38 -35.08 -3.95
N LEU A 131 -0.35 -34.18 -2.97
CA LEU A 131 -0.67 -34.51 -1.58
C LEU A 131 -2.14 -34.88 -1.40
N VAL A 132 -3.06 -34.15 -2.04
CA VAL A 132 -4.51 -34.40 -1.98
C VAL A 132 -4.87 -35.76 -2.58
N GLU A 133 -4.17 -36.20 -3.62
CA GLU A 133 -4.36 -37.52 -4.22
C GLU A 133 -3.83 -38.67 -3.35
N LEU A 134 -2.76 -38.44 -2.57
CA LEU A 134 -2.04 -39.50 -1.85
C LEU A 134 -2.43 -39.64 -0.38
N LEU A 135 -2.93 -38.58 0.26
CA LEU A 135 -3.12 -38.51 1.71
C LEU A 135 -4.59 -38.37 2.10
N ASP A 136 -4.94 -38.86 3.29
CA ASP A 136 -6.27 -38.63 3.86
C ASP A 136 -6.44 -37.18 4.37
N LEU A 137 -7.69 -36.75 4.48
CA LEU A 137 -8.03 -35.38 4.91
C LEU A 137 -7.49 -35.02 6.31
N GLY A 138 -7.35 -35.98 7.23
CA GLY A 138 -6.82 -35.75 8.56
C GLY A 138 -5.32 -35.45 8.54
N THR A 139 -4.57 -36.23 7.76
CA THR A 139 -3.14 -36.01 7.52
C THR A 139 -2.89 -34.68 6.80
N LEU A 140 -3.65 -34.38 5.75
CA LEU A 140 -3.55 -33.09 5.03
C LEU A 140 -3.77 -31.90 5.96
N TRP A 141 -4.79 -31.97 6.81
CA TRP A 141 -5.12 -30.91 7.75
C TRP A 141 -4.03 -30.71 8.81
N THR A 142 -3.55 -31.80 9.39
CA THR A 142 -2.68 -31.76 10.59
C THR A 142 -1.21 -31.55 10.22
N ASP A 143 -0.71 -32.27 9.21
CA ASP A 143 0.72 -32.34 8.92
C ASP A 143 1.15 -31.36 7.82
N TYR A 144 0.21 -30.97 6.95
CA TYR A 144 0.48 -30.09 5.81
C TYR A 144 -0.31 -28.77 5.85
N GLY A 145 -1.29 -28.65 6.75
CA GLY A 145 -2.15 -27.47 6.85
C GLY A 145 -3.00 -27.22 5.61
N ILE A 146 -3.39 -28.27 4.89
CA ILE A 146 -4.19 -28.18 3.66
C ILE A 146 -5.63 -28.59 3.96
N VAL A 147 -6.58 -27.82 3.45
CA VAL A 147 -8.01 -28.13 3.49
C VAL A 147 -8.36 -28.92 2.21
N GLY A 148 -8.10 -30.23 2.24
CA GLY A 148 -8.14 -31.10 1.06
C GLY A 148 -9.51 -31.33 0.42
N ASP A 149 -10.60 -30.87 1.03
CA ASP A 149 -11.96 -30.97 0.49
C ASP A 149 -12.45 -29.67 -0.18
N LEU A 150 -11.52 -28.72 -0.38
CA LEU A 150 -11.73 -27.49 -1.13
C LEU A 150 -10.75 -27.42 -2.29
N VAL A 151 -11.22 -26.93 -3.44
CA VAL A 151 -10.39 -26.66 -4.62
C VAL A 151 -10.29 -25.14 -4.79
N PRO A 152 -9.08 -24.55 -4.78
CA PRO A 152 -8.91 -23.14 -5.11
C PRO A 152 -9.46 -22.81 -6.49
N PHE A 153 -10.15 -21.68 -6.64
CA PHE A 153 -10.73 -21.28 -7.93
C PHE A 153 -9.69 -21.15 -9.05
N THR A 154 -8.43 -20.92 -8.68
CA THR A 154 -7.28 -20.79 -9.59
C THR A 154 -6.94 -22.06 -10.35
N ASN A 155 -7.28 -23.24 -9.82
CA ASN A 155 -6.99 -24.51 -10.51
C ASN A 155 -7.76 -24.65 -11.83
N ASP A 156 -8.85 -23.88 -12.01
CA ASP A 156 -9.59 -23.81 -13.27
C ASP A 156 -8.89 -22.95 -14.34
N PHE A 157 -7.82 -22.22 -13.99
CA PHE A 157 -7.17 -21.23 -14.84
C PHE A 157 -5.69 -21.55 -15.09
N PRO A 158 -5.23 -21.54 -16.36
CA PRO A 158 -3.81 -21.65 -16.70
C PRO A 158 -2.97 -20.52 -16.07
N HIS A 159 -1.72 -20.79 -15.71
CA HIS A 159 -0.78 -19.77 -15.21
C HIS A 159 -1.29 -18.98 -13.98
N ALA A 160 -2.02 -19.63 -13.09
CA ALA A 160 -2.71 -18.97 -11.98
C ALA A 160 -2.45 -19.59 -10.60
N ASP A 161 -1.27 -20.16 -10.32
CA ASP A 161 -1.00 -20.80 -9.02
C ASP A 161 -1.28 -19.86 -7.83
N ILE A 162 -2.22 -20.22 -6.97
CA ILE A 162 -2.63 -19.37 -5.85
C ILE A 162 -1.50 -19.06 -4.87
N HIS A 163 -0.56 -20.00 -4.70
CA HIS A 163 0.57 -19.83 -3.78
C HIS A 163 1.56 -18.80 -4.28
N GLU A 164 1.67 -18.63 -5.60
CA GLU A 164 2.44 -17.56 -6.22
C GLU A 164 1.65 -16.24 -6.14
N LEU A 165 0.39 -16.26 -6.60
CA LEU A 165 -0.44 -15.06 -6.77
C LEU A 165 -0.69 -14.25 -5.50
N ILE A 166 -0.58 -14.83 -4.29
CA ILE A 166 -0.81 -14.07 -3.06
C ILE A 166 0.16 -12.89 -2.94
N ALA A 167 -0.37 -11.67 -2.85
CA ALA A 167 0.44 -10.47 -2.79
C ALA A 167 0.91 -10.15 -1.35
N PRO A 168 2.08 -9.52 -1.17
CA PRO A 168 2.42 -8.81 0.06
C PRO A 168 1.42 -7.70 0.35
N ASP A 169 1.00 -7.56 1.60
CA ASP A 169 0.08 -6.50 2.00
C ASP A 169 0.67 -5.60 3.08
N ILE A 170 1.03 -4.37 2.70
CA ILE A 170 1.62 -3.37 3.60
C ILE A 170 0.66 -3.05 4.76
N LEU A 171 -0.64 -2.94 4.50
CA LEU A 171 -1.57 -2.48 5.52
C LEU A 171 -1.81 -3.55 6.59
N HIS A 172 -2.23 -4.76 6.23
CA HIS A 172 -2.63 -5.78 7.20
C HIS A 172 -1.48 -6.66 7.68
N GLN A 173 -0.43 -6.92 6.88
CA GLN A 173 0.70 -7.73 7.35
C GLN A 173 1.71 -6.89 8.12
N LEU A 174 2.11 -5.74 7.57
CA LEU A 174 3.21 -4.96 8.14
C LEU A 174 2.74 -3.95 9.18
N ILE A 175 1.83 -3.05 8.81
CA ILE A 175 1.44 -1.92 9.67
C ILE A 175 0.45 -2.34 10.77
N LYS A 176 -0.72 -2.88 10.40
CA LYS A 176 -1.70 -3.35 11.39
C LYS A 176 -1.20 -4.62 12.08
N GLY A 177 -0.71 -5.59 11.31
CA GLY A 177 -0.27 -6.89 11.84
C GLY A 177 1.02 -6.81 12.66
N THR A 178 2.15 -6.64 12.00
CA THR A 178 3.46 -6.78 12.66
C THR A 178 3.79 -5.61 13.58
N PHE A 179 3.50 -4.38 13.17
CA PHE A 179 3.76 -3.21 14.01
C PHE A 179 2.71 -3.04 15.11
N LYS A 180 1.44 -2.80 14.76
CA LYS A 180 0.40 -2.42 15.74
C LYS A 180 -0.10 -3.59 16.59
N ASP A 181 -0.51 -4.71 15.98
CA ASP A 181 -1.09 -5.86 16.70
C ASP A 181 -0.03 -6.72 17.39
N HIS A 182 1.25 -6.61 17.00
CA HIS A 182 2.33 -7.36 17.66
C HIS A 182 3.22 -6.42 18.47
N LEU A 183 4.07 -5.61 17.83
CA LEU A 183 5.11 -4.88 18.59
C LEU A 183 4.55 -3.87 19.60
N VAL A 184 3.54 -3.07 19.25
CA VAL A 184 2.94 -2.09 20.18
C VAL A 184 2.27 -2.80 21.36
N GLU A 185 1.55 -3.89 21.10
CA GLU A 185 0.92 -4.72 22.15
C GLU A 185 1.98 -5.37 23.07
N TRP A 186 3.02 -5.96 22.48
CA TRP A 186 4.10 -6.61 23.22
C TRP A 186 4.91 -5.66 24.09
N VAL A 187 5.06 -4.39 23.70
CA VAL A 187 5.64 -3.35 24.56
C VAL A 187 4.79 -3.15 25.82
N GLY A 188 3.46 -3.09 25.67
CA GLY A 188 2.54 -2.99 26.81
C GLY A 188 2.63 -4.22 27.72
N GLU A 189 2.63 -5.41 27.15
CA GLU A 189 2.78 -6.68 27.88
C GLU A 189 4.13 -6.76 28.62
N TYR A 190 5.23 -6.39 27.96
CA TYR A 190 6.55 -6.33 28.57
C TYR A 190 6.58 -5.42 29.80
N LEU A 191 6.01 -4.22 29.70
CA LEU A 191 5.95 -3.27 30.81
C LEU A 191 5.14 -3.86 31.97
N ALA A 192 4.00 -4.49 31.67
CA ALA A 192 3.15 -5.13 32.67
C ALA A 192 3.86 -6.29 33.38
N LEU A 193 4.58 -7.13 32.64
CA LEU A 193 5.36 -8.25 33.20
C LEU A 193 6.53 -7.77 34.06
N LYS A 194 7.28 -6.76 33.60
CA LYS A 194 8.49 -6.31 34.29
C LYS A 194 8.23 -5.44 35.52
N TYR A 195 7.26 -4.53 35.44
CA TYR A 195 7.02 -3.51 36.46
C TYR A 195 5.69 -3.68 37.21
N GLY A 196 4.84 -4.62 36.79
CA GLY A 196 3.48 -4.75 37.28
C GLY A 196 2.53 -3.70 36.68
N LYS A 197 1.22 -3.98 36.69
CA LYS A 197 0.20 -3.16 36.00
C LYS A 197 0.22 -1.68 36.38
N ALA A 198 0.35 -1.37 37.68
CA ALA A 198 0.29 0.02 38.15
C ALA A 198 1.47 0.86 37.63
N GLN A 199 2.68 0.33 37.68
CA GLN A 199 3.86 1.04 37.19
C GLN A 199 3.93 1.03 35.66
N ALA A 200 3.51 -0.07 35.01
CA ALA A 200 3.36 -0.14 33.56
C ALA A 200 2.44 0.97 33.03
N ASN A 201 1.29 1.18 33.67
CA ASN A 201 0.35 2.23 33.29
C ASN A 201 0.98 3.63 33.40
N LYS A 202 1.82 3.89 34.42
CA LYS A 202 2.55 5.17 34.52
C LYS A 202 3.53 5.38 33.36
N ILE A 203 4.23 4.32 32.94
CA ILE A 203 5.16 4.38 31.80
C ILE A 203 4.39 4.57 30.49
N LEU A 204 3.29 3.85 30.30
CA LEU A 204 2.40 4.02 29.15
C LEU A 204 1.83 5.44 29.09
N SER A 205 1.41 6.03 30.22
CA SER A 205 1.00 7.43 30.28
C SER A 205 2.14 8.40 29.92
N ASP A 206 3.40 8.09 30.24
CA ASP A 206 4.53 8.90 29.78
C ASP A 206 4.73 8.77 28.26
N ILE A 207 4.56 7.57 27.69
CA ILE A 207 4.58 7.36 26.23
C ILE A 207 3.47 8.18 25.58
N ASP A 208 2.24 8.11 26.08
CA ASP A 208 1.11 8.89 25.57
C ASP A 208 1.36 10.39 25.65
N ARG A 209 1.92 10.87 26.77
CA ARG A 209 2.31 12.27 26.94
C ARG A 209 3.37 12.68 25.92
N ARG A 210 4.38 11.84 25.67
CA ARG A 210 5.42 12.10 24.66
C ARG A 210 4.85 12.16 23.25
N ILE A 211 3.86 11.31 22.95
CA ILE A 211 3.15 11.32 21.67
C ILE A 211 2.31 12.60 21.54
N ALA A 212 1.65 13.04 22.59
CA ALA A 212 0.82 14.24 22.61
C ALA A 212 1.60 15.55 22.46
N VAL A 213 2.90 15.56 22.80
CA VAL A 213 3.77 16.75 22.63
C VAL A 213 4.53 16.76 21.30
N VAL A 214 4.32 15.77 20.42
CA VAL A 214 4.95 15.76 19.10
C VAL A 214 4.52 17.01 18.34
N PRO A 215 5.47 17.87 17.90
CA PRO A 215 5.12 19.10 17.20
C PRO A 215 4.26 18.83 15.97
N PRO A 216 3.23 19.66 15.71
CA PRO A 216 2.40 19.50 14.52
C PRO A 216 3.27 19.65 13.27
N PHE A 217 3.15 18.69 12.35
CA PHE A 217 3.83 18.68 11.06
C PHE A 217 2.82 18.35 9.96
N THR A 218 2.98 18.94 8.78
CA THR A 218 2.09 18.71 7.63
C THR A 218 2.09 17.22 7.25
N GLY A 219 0.91 16.59 7.16
CA GLY A 219 0.80 15.15 6.86
C GLY A 219 1.13 14.21 8.03
N LEU A 220 1.33 14.76 9.24
CA LEU A 220 1.43 13.99 10.48
C LEU A 220 0.16 14.17 11.31
N ARG A 221 -0.57 13.08 11.55
CA ARG A 221 -1.72 13.08 12.45
C ARG A 221 -1.24 13.31 13.88
N HIS A 222 -1.84 14.30 14.54
CA HIS A 222 -1.57 14.64 15.93
C HIS A 222 -2.47 13.83 16.87
N PHE A 223 -1.91 13.36 17.99
CA PHE A 223 -2.58 12.51 18.96
C PHE A 223 -2.62 13.21 20.33
N PRO A 224 -3.58 14.14 20.56
CA PRO A 224 -3.59 14.98 21.76
C PRO A 224 -3.75 14.20 23.07
N GLU A 225 -4.37 13.02 23.02
CA GLU A 225 -4.57 12.12 24.15
C GLU A 225 -3.70 10.85 24.07
N GLY A 226 -2.68 10.82 23.20
CA GLY A 226 -1.83 9.65 23.00
C GLY A 226 -2.53 8.51 22.26
N CYS A 227 -2.27 7.26 22.67
CA CYS A 227 -2.69 6.03 21.97
C CYS A 227 -3.96 5.37 22.56
N GLY A 228 -4.70 6.05 23.43
CA GLY A 228 -5.84 5.47 24.17
C GLY A 228 -7.12 5.17 23.36
N PHE A 229 -7.04 4.98 22.03
CA PHE A 229 -8.22 4.79 21.20
C PHE A 229 -8.81 3.38 21.31
N LYS A 230 -10.14 3.28 21.44
CA LYS A 230 -10.88 2.01 21.41
C LYS A 230 -10.94 1.39 20.02
N GLN A 231 -10.90 2.21 18.97
CA GLN A 231 -10.92 1.78 17.58
C GLN A 231 -9.76 2.42 16.85
N TRP A 232 -8.94 1.60 16.20
CA TRP A 232 -7.77 2.03 15.43
C TRP A 232 -8.05 1.87 13.95
N THR A 233 -7.89 2.94 13.18
CA THR A 233 -7.91 2.88 11.71
C THR A 233 -6.52 2.55 11.16
N GLY A 234 -6.46 2.21 9.86
CA GLY A 234 -5.19 2.02 9.17
C GLY A 234 -4.31 3.27 9.19
N ASP A 235 -4.92 4.45 9.12
CA ASP A 235 -4.20 5.72 9.14
C ASP A 235 -3.71 6.08 10.53
N ASP A 236 -4.45 5.72 11.59
CA ASP A 236 -3.95 5.85 12.97
C ASP A 236 -2.67 5.02 13.17
N SER A 237 -2.68 3.77 12.70
CA SER A 237 -1.51 2.89 12.84
C SER A 237 -0.31 3.41 12.05
N LYS A 238 -0.52 3.94 10.83
CA LYS A 238 0.54 4.58 10.03
C LYS A 238 1.13 5.80 10.74
N ALA A 239 0.26 6.66 11.28
CA ALA A 239 0.70 7.88 11.96
C ALA A 239 1.44 7.57 13.26
N LEU A 240 0.94 6.61 14.05
CA LEU A 240 1.64 6.15 15.25
C LEU A 240 3.04 5.64 14.91
N MET A 241 3.18 4.81 13.89
CA MET A 241 4.48 4.27 13.47
C MET A 241 5.53 5.34 13.16
N LYS A 242 5.13 6.50 12.64
CA LYS A 242 6.04 7.63 12.35
C LYS A 242 6.64 8.26 13.62
N VAL A 243 5.91 8.22 14.74
CA VAL A 243 6.29 8.89 16.00
C VAL A 243 6.69 7.92 17.11
N TYR A 244 6.41 6.62 16.95
CA TYR A 244 6.53 5.64 18.02
C TYR A 244 7.98 5.42 18.46
N LEU A 245 8.92 5.33 17.52
CA LEU A 245 10.31 5.01 17.87
C LEU A 245 10.97 6.08 18.78
N PRO A 246 10.88 7.39 18.48
CA PRO A 246 11.41 8.43 19.38
C PRO A 246 10.80 8.44 20.79
N VAL A 247 9.49 8.15 20.92
CA VAL A 247 8.83 8.27 22.23
C VAL A 247 9.24 7.17 23.21
N LEU A 248 9.75 6.04 22.70
CA LEU A 248 10.23 4.92 23.51
C LEU A 248 11.63 5.11 24.10
N ASP A 249 12.35 6.14 23.65
CA ASP A 249 13.74 6.34 24.05
C ASP A 249 13.89 6.52 25.57
N GLY A 250 14.87 5.83 26.15
CA GLY A 250 15.10 5.79 27.59
C GLY A 250 14.06 5.06 28.45
N LEU A 251 12.95 4.57 27.87
CA LEU A 251 11.89 3.86 28.62
C LEU A 251 11.98 2.33 28.51
N LEU A 252 12.56 1.82 27.42
CA LEU A 252 12.61 0.39 27.11
C LEU A 252 14.06 -0.10 26.93
N PRO A 253 14.32 -1.42 27.08
CA PRO A 253 15.59 -2.03 26.72
C PRO A 253 15.98 -1.73 25.27
N ARG A 254 17.29 -1.60 25.04
CA ARG A 254 17.85 -1.29 23.72
C ARG A 254 17.39 -2.27 22.65
N ASP A 255 17.28 -3.56 22.97
CA ASP A 255 16.92 -4.58 21.98
C ASP A 255 15.43 -4.52 21.58
N ILE A 256 14.52 -4.09 22.47
CA ILE A 256 13.13 -3.79 22.09
C ILE A 256 13.10 -2.62 21.10
N VAL A 257 13.83 -1.55 21.41
CA VAL A 257 13.93 -0.37 20.54
C VAL A 257 14.55 -0.74 19.19
N ARG A 258 15.59 -1.58 19.16
CA ARG A 258 16.22 -2.08 17.94
C ARG A 258 15.30 -2.97 17.11
N SER A 259 14.48 -3.82 17.76
CA SER A 259 13.48 -4.63 17.07
C SER A 259 12.46 -3.76 16.34
N ILE A 260 11.90 -2.75 17.03
CA ILE A 260 10.96 -1.80 16.44
C ILE A 260 11.63 -1.00 15.32
N ARG A 261 12.85 -0.49 15.55
CA ARG A 261 13.62 0.22 14.53
C ARG A 261 13.83 -0.63 13.27
N SER A 262 14.26 -1.88 13.42
CA SER A 262 14.54 -2.77 12.28
C SER A 262 13.27 -3.05 11.47
N LEU A 263 12.10 -3.20 12.13
CA LEU A 263 10.82 -3.31 11.44
C LEU A 263 10.44 -2.02 10.70
N VAL A 264 10.68 -0.85 11.32
CA VAL A 264 10.42 0.44 10.69
C VAL A 264 11.34 0.64 9.47
N ASP A 265 12.61 0.27 9.57
CA ASP A 265 13.57 0.30 8.45
C ASP A 265 13.09 -0.63 7.32
N PHE A 266 12.68 -1.86 7.63
CA PHE A 266 12.05 -2.77 6.66
C PHE A 266 10.83 -2.14 6.00
N CYS A 267 9.97 -1.46 6.77
CA CYS A 267 8.77 -0.79 6.26
C CYS A 267 9.08 0.35 5.31
N TYR A 268 10.09 1.17 5.61
CA TYR A 268 10.52 2.22 4.69
C TYR A 268 11.12 1.64 3.39
N LEU A 269 11.96 0.62 3.51
CA LEU A 269 12.56 -0.05 2.34
C LEU A 269 11.48 -0.68 1.45
N ALA A 270 10.53 -1.42 2.03
CA ALA A 270 9.47 -2.08 1.28
C ALA A 270 8.46 -1.12 0.64
N ARG A 271 8.45 0.16 1.07
CA ARG A 271 7.63 1.22 0.51
C ARG A 271 8.35 2.06 -0.54
N GLN A 272 9.54 1.68 -0.96
CA GLN A 272 10.18 2.34 -2.11
C GLN A 272 9.38 2.07 -3.38
N ASP A 273 9.30 3.09 -4.25
CA ASP A 273 8.60 2.95 -5.54
C ASP A 273 9.42 2.18 -6.57
N VAL A 274 10.74 2.07 -6.35
CA VAL A 274 11.69 1.35 -7.20
C VAL A 274 12.59 0.52 -6.29
N HIS A 275 12.80 -0.74 -6.67
CA HIS A 275 13.72 -1.64 -5.98
C HIS A 275 14.89 -2.00 -6.87
N THR A 276 16.07 -2.07 -6.29
CA THR A 276 17.29 -2.59 -6.91
C THR A 276 17.77 -3.81 -6.15
N SER A 277 18.75 -4.52 -6.68
CA SER A 277 19.40 -5.63 -5.96
C SER A 277 19.93 -5.19 -4.59
N ASP A 278 20.44 -3.96 -4.48
CA ASP A 278 20.94 -3.39 -3.23
C ASP A 278 19.79 -3.12 -2.24
N THR A 279 18.70 -2.49 -2.68
CA THR A 279 17.60 -2.20 -1.75
C THR A 279 16.88 -3.47 -1.29
N ILE A 280 16.88 -4.53 -2.11
CA ILE A 280 16.40 -5.86 -1.72
C ILE A 280 17.36 -6.53 -0.73
N LYS A 281 18.67 -6.32 -0.85
CA LYS A 281 19.65 -6.78 0.13
C LYS A 281 19.46 -6.06 1.47
N ASP A 282 19.30 -4.74 1.45
CA ASP A 282 19.01 -3.95 2.65
C ASP A 282 17.70 -4.40 3.32
N LEU A 283 16.68 -4.71 2.52
CA LEU A 283 15.40 -5.22 3.01
C LEU A 283 15.58 -6.56 3.75
N LYS A 284 16.39 -7.47 3.19
CA LYS A 284 16.73 -8.75 3.85
C LYS A 284 17.53 -8.53 5.13
N THR A 285 18.48 -7.59 5.15
CA THR A 285 19.25 -7.25 6.34
C THR A 285 18.35 -6.69 7.44
N ALA A 286 17.45 -5.74 7.12
CA ALA A 286 16.50 -5.19 8.08
C ALA A 286 15.58 -6.27 8.68
N LEU A 287 15.15 -7.24 7.85
CA LEU A 287 14.36 -8.38 8.32
C LEU A 287 15.16 -9.32 9.25
N ALA A 288 16.42 -9.59 8.91
CA ALA A 288 17.30 -10.40 9.75
C ALA A 288 17.59 -9.73 11.10
N ASP A 289 17.82 -8.42 11.11
CA ASP A 289 17.99 -7.64 12.33
C ASP A 289 16.69 -7.64 13.16
N PHE A 290 15.53 -7.50 12.51
CA PHE A 290 14.23 -7.62 13.19
C PHE A 290 14.07 -8.97 13.88
N HIS A 291 14.37 -10.08 13.18
CA HIS A 291 14.32 -11.43 13.74
C HIS A 291 15.30 -11.63 14.89
N LYS A 292 16.50 -11.07 14.79
CA LYS A 292 17.52 -11.13 15.85
C LYS A 292 17.08 -10.38 17.11
N TYR A 293 16.59 -9.15 16.96
CA TYR A 293 16.27 -8.31 18.12
C TYR A 293 14.91 -8.63 18.74
N ARG A 294 13.95 -9.19 17.98
CA ARG A 294 12.64 -9.57 18.55
C ARG A 294 12.73 -10.68 19.59
N ASP A 295 13.80 -11.47 19.60
CA ASP A 295 14.04 -12.53 20.61
C ASP A 295 14.00 -12.00 22.05
N ILE A 296 14.22 -10.69 22.26
CA ILE A 296 14.03 -10.06 23.57
C ILE A 296 12.63 -10.34 24.13
N PHE A 297 11.58 -10.31 23.30
CA PHE A 297 10.20 -10.57 23.74
C PHE A 297 10.01 -12.02 24.18
N GLN A 298 10.77 -12.96 23.62
CA GLN A 298 10.77 -14.34 24.10
C GLN A 298 11.50 -14.44 25.44
N THR A 299 12.71 -13.88 25.54
CA THR A 299 13.52 -13.97 26.78
C THR A 299 12.91 -13.23 27.97
N THR A 300 12.13 -12.16 27.74
CA THR A 300 11.41 -11.44 28.80
C THR A 300 10.07 -12.08 29.18
N GLY A 301 9.70 -13.20 28.55
CA GLY A 301 8.46 -13.94 28.84
C GLY A 301 7.19 -13.32 28.26
N VAL A 302 7.30 -12.34 27.34
CA VAL A 302 6.14 -11.78 26.61
C VAL A 302 5.63 -12.81 25.59
N ARG A 303 6.57 -13.49 24.93
CA ARG A 303 6.31 -14.55 23.95
C ARG A 303 7.03 -15.83 24.35
N PRO A 304 6.62 -16.51 25.45
CA PRO A 304 7.33 -17.69 25.95
C PRO A 304 7.34 -18.83 24.92
N ASP A 305 6.24 -18.99 24.19
CA ASP A 305 6.09 -19.99 23.12
C ASP A 305 6.73 -19.56 21.79
N GLY A 306 7.46 -18.43 21.78
CA GLY A 306 8.14 -17.88 20.62
C GLY A 306 7.23 -17.24 19.57
N PHE A 307 7.69 -17.30 18.32
CA PHE A 307 7.11 -16.60 17.16
C PHE A 307 6.46 -17.52 16.13
N SER A 308 6.45 -18.82 16.41
CA SER A 308 6.03 -19.86 15.47
C SER A 308 4.59 -19.74 14.97
N SER A 309 3.69 -19.11 15.73
CA SER A 309 2.27 -18.96 15.40
C SER A 309 1.91 -17.58 14.82
N LEU A 310 2.87 -16.89 14.19
CA LEU A 310 2.72 -15.52 13.69
C LEU A 310 2.83 -15.43 12.16
N PRO A 311 1.83 -15.90 11.41
CA PRO A 311 1.88 -15.95 9.94
C PRO A 311 2.07 -14.58 9.30
N ARG A 312 1.57 -13.49 9.91
CA ARG A 312 1.81 -12.12 9.42
C ARG A 312 3.28 -11.70 9.52
N GLN A 313 3.99 -12.07 10.59
CA GLN A 313 5.43 -11.79 10.68
C GLN A 313 6.22 -12.70 9.74
N HIS A 314 5.89 -13.98 9.72
CA HIS A 314 6.52 -14.95 8.82
C HIS A 314 6.38 -14.54 7.34
N SER A 315 5.24 -13.95 6.96
CA SER A 315 4.99 -13.51 5.58
C SER A 315 6.06 -12.57 5.04
N LEU A 316 6.73 -11.80 5.91
CA LEU A 316 7.78 -10.84 5.54
C LEU A 316 8.98 -11.51 4.86
N MET A 317 9.26 -12.79 5.16
CA MET A 317 10.31 -13.57 4.50
C MET A 317 10.08 -13.75 3.00
N HIS A 318 8.82 -13.69 2.55
CA HIS A 318 8.43 -13.85 1.15
C HIS A 318 8.44 -12.53 0.37
N TRP A 319 8.64 -11.39 1.04
CA TRP A 319 8.59 -10.07 0.40
C TRP A 319 9.71 -9.86 -0.61
N PRO A 320 10.98 -10.20 -0.35
CA PRO A 320 12.04 -10.04 -1.34
C PRO A 320 11.73 -10.74 -2.68
N ARG A 321 11.22 -11.97 -2.62
CA ARG A 321 10.80 -12.71 -3.83
C ARG A 321 9.58 -12.08 -4.49
N SER A 322 8.58 -11.71 -3.70
CA SER A 322 7.35 -11.09 -4.23
C SER A 322 7.63 -9.73 -4.89
N ILE A 323 8.62 -8.98 -4.40
CA ILE A 323 9.07 -7.72 -5.02
C ILE A 323 9.73 -7.98 -6.37
N TRP A 324 10.51 -9.05 -6.50
CA TRP A 324 11.06 -9.47 -7.79
C TRP A 324 9.98 -9.87 -8.80
N GLU A 325 8.96 -10.60 -8.33
CA GLU A 325 7.89 -11.11 -9.20
C GLU A 325 6.88 -10.03 -9.61
N TYR A 326 6.54 -9.12 -8.69
CA TYR A 326 5.41 -8.19 -8.87
C TYR A 326 5.79 -6.70 -8.82
N GLY A 327 7.06 -6.39 -8.58
CA GLY A 327 7.55 -5.02 -8.41
C GLY A 327 7.20 -4.43 -7.04
N ALA A 328 7.25 -3.10 -6.95
CA ALA A 328 7.07 -2.39 -5.69
C ALA A 328 5.68 -2.68 -5.05
N PRO A 329 5.62 -3.10 -3.76
CA PRO A 329 4.37 -3.50 -3.11
C PRO A 329 3.34 -2.38 -2.95
N ASN A 330 3.77 -1.12 -3.12
CA ASN A 330 2.91 0.07 -3.04
C ASN A 330 1.69 0.01 -3.95
N GLY A 331 1.77 -0.67 -5.11
CA GLY A 331 0.66 -0.85 -6.04
C GLY A 331 -0.25 -2.04 -5.74
N LEU A 332 0.10 -2.84 -4.72
CA LEU A 332 -0.54 -4.12 -4.36
C LEU A 332 -1.02 -4.15 -2.90
N CYS A 333 -1.16 -2.99 -2.29
CA CYS A 333 -1.65 -2.86 -0.92
C CYS A 333 -3.18 -2.85 -0.85
N SER A 334 -3.76 -3.47 0.18
CA SER A 334 -5.20 -3.50 0.42
C SER A 334 -5.80 -2.11 0.68
N SER A 335 -4.99 -1.09 0.98
CA SER A 335 -5.50 0.29 1.05
C SER A 335 -6.15 0.73 -0.27
N ILE A 336 -5.69 0.17 -1.40
CA ILE A 336 -6.26 0.44 -2.71
C ILE A 336 -7.69 -0.11 -2.80
N THR A 337 -7.89 -1.34 -2.35
CA THR A 337 -9.20 -2.02 -2.38
C THR A 337 -10.14 -1.47 -1.31
N GLU A 338 -9.64 -1.09 -0.13
CA GLU A 338 -10.41 -0.47 0.95
C GLU A 338 -10.99 0.89 0.52
N SER A 339 -10.18 1.74 -0.12
CA SER A 339 -10.66 3.03 -0.67
C SER A 339 -11.66 2.82 -1.81
N LYS A 340 -11.44 1.84 -2.70
CA LYS A 340 -12.45 1.50 -3.73
C LYS A 340 -13.75 0.98 -3.11
N HIS A 341 -13.68 0.22 -2.02
CA HIS A 341 -14.85 -0.27 -1.30
C HIS A 341 -15.70 0.87 -0.72
N ILE A 342 -15.11 2.00 -0.32
CA ILE A 342 -15.89 3.19 0.08
C ILE A 342 -16.79 3.64 -1.08
N LYS A 343 -16.20 3.87 -2.26
CA LYS A 343 -16.93 4.35 -3.44
C LYS A 343 -17.87 3.33 -4.06
N ALA A 344 -17.50 2.05 -4.04
CA ALA A 344 -18.27 0.99 -4.70
C ALA A 344 -19.35 0.38 -3.79
N VAL A 345 -19.22 0.52 -2.47
CA VAL A 345 -20.12 -0.13 -1.49
C VAL A 345 -20.71 0.88 -0.52
N LYS A 346 -19.88 1.56 0.29
CA LYS A 346 -20.38 2.42 1.38
C LYS A 346 -21.22 3.59 0.85
N GLU A 347 -20.73 4.30 -0.17
CA GLU A 347 -21.43 5.44 -0.78
C GLU A 347 -22.73 5.02 -1.47
N PRO A 348 -22.77 4.05 -2.40
CA PRO A 348 -24.00 3.57 -3.00
C PRO A 348 -25.00 3.03 -1.98
N TYR A 349 -24.53 2.37 -0.92
CA TYR A 349 -25.40 1.90 0.17
C TYR A 349 -26.05 3.08 0.91
N ARG A 350 -25.29 4.12 1.25
CA ARG A 350 -25.80 5.35 1.88
C ARG A 350 -26.80 6.10 1.00
N CYS A 351 -26.64 6.03 -0.32
CA CYS A 351 -27.57 6.64 -1.28
C CYS A 351 -28.79 5.76 -1.58
N SER A 352 -28.79 4.50 -1.16
CA SER A 352 -29.93 3.57 -1.35
C SER A 352 -31.03 3.83 -0.33
N ASN A 353 -32.21 3.28 -0.55
CA ASN A 353 -33.28 3.28 0.45
C ASN A 353 -33.09 2.22 1.58
N HIS A 354 -31.94 1.54 1.59
CA HIS A 354 -31.58 0.44 2.51
C HIS A 354 -32.45 -0.82 2.46
N TYR A 355 -33.46 -0.89 1.59
CA TYR A 355 -34.29 -2.07 1.36
C TYR A 355 -33.83 -2.80 0.09
N GLU A 356 -33.43 -4.07 0.21
CA GLU A 356 -32.85 -4.85 -0.90
C GLU A 356 -31.75 -4.07 -1.66
N ALA A 357 -30.88 -3.41 -0.89
CA ALA A 357 -29.96 -2.39 -1.38
C ALA A 357 -28.98 -2.89 -2.45
N LEU A 358 -28.68 -4.19 -2.52
CA LEU A 358 -27.69 -4.75 -3.46
C LEU A 358 -28.01 -4.40 -4.92
N ALA A 359 -29.26 -4.56 -5.35
CA ALA A 359 -29.67 -4.23 -6.72
C ALA A 359 -29.53 -2.73 -7.01
N GLN A 360 -29.86 -1.89 -6.04
CA GLN A 360 -29.73 -0.43 -6.14
C GLN A 360 -28.26 -0.01 -6.22
N MET A 361 -27.40 -0.61 -5.40
CA MET A 361 -25.96 -0.37 -5.40
C MET A 361 -25.33 -0.77 -6.74
N LEU A 362 -25.71 -1.94 -7.29
CA LEU A 362 -25.28 -2.40 -8.60
C LEU A 362 -25.66 -1.41 -9.72
N LEU A 363 -26.92 -0.97 -9.76
CA LEU A 363 -27.38 0.01 -10.75
C LEU A 363 -26.68 1.36 -10.60
N THR A 364 -26.43 1.79 -9.37
CA THR A 364 -25.73 3.04 -9.07
C THR A 364 -24.30 2.99 -9.58
N ASN A 365 -23.56 1.94 -9.23
CA ASN A 365 -22.19 1.73 -9.71
C ASN A 365 -22.15 1.68 -11.25
N GLN A 366 -23.06 0.92 -11.88
CA GLN A 366 -23.12 0.84 -13.34
C GLN A 366 -23.35 2.20 -14.00
N ARG A 367 -24.24 3.04 -13.45
CA ARG A 367 -24.50 4.39 -13.96
C ARG A 367 -23.28 5.30 -13.80
N LEU A 368 -22.64 5.27 -12.64
CA LEU A 368 -21.44 6.08 -12.37
C LEU A 368 -20.28 5.68 -13.28
N ASP A 369 -20.03 4.38 -13.49
CA ASP A 369 -18.98 3.89 -14.37
C ASP A 369 -19.26 4.28 -15.84
N LYS A 370 -20.51 4.16 -16.31
CA LYS A 370 -20.92 4.62 -17.65
C LYS A 370 -20.69 6.12 -17.83
N LEU A 371 -21.09 6.94 -16.85
CA LEU A 371 -20.87 8.39 -16.89
C LEU A 371 -19.38 8.75 -16.88
N ALA A 372 -18.57 8.04 -16.11
CA ALA A 372 -17.11 8.22 -16.08
C ALA A 372 -16.49 7.90 -17.44
N ALA A 373 -16.86 6.77 -18.05
CA ALA A 373 -16.41 6.38 -19.38
C ALA A 373 -16.84 7.40 -20.46
N SER A 374 -18.10 7.82 -20.48
CA SER A 374 -18.59 8.85 -21.41
C SER A 374 -17.87 10.18 -21.24
N ARG A 375 -17.53 10.58 -20.01
CA ARG A 375 -16.78 11.81 -19.76
C ARG A 375 -15.38 11.75 -20.38
N VAL A 376 -14.69 10.61 -20.28
CA VAL A 376 -13.37 10.42 -20.90
C VAL A 376 -13.47 10.49 -22.42
N ASP A 377 -14.46 9.80 -23.00
CA ASP A 377 -14.71 9.80 -24.44
C ASP A 377 -15.10 11.18 -25.00
N PHE A 378 -15.95 11.94 -24.31
CA PHE A 378 -16.30 13.30 -24.73
C PHE A 378 -15.13 14.27 -24.56
N SER A 379 -14.29 14.07 -23.53
CA SER A 379 -13.06 14.86 -23.37
C SER A 379 -12.07 14.61 -24.50
N SER A 380 -11.85 13.36 -24.91
CA SER A 380 -10.90 13.03 -25.99
C SER A 380 -11.34 13.58 -27.35
N ARG A 381 -12.63 13.80 -27.55
CA ARG A 381 -13.22 14.42 -28.74
C ARG A 381 -13.31 15.95 -28.67
N GLY A 382 -12.83 16.57 -27.59
CA GLY A 382 -12.93 18.03 -27.36
C GLY A 382 -14.36 18.54 -27.12
N MET A 383 -15.33 17.65 -26.88
CA MET A 383 -16.75 18.02 -26.71
C MET A 383 -17.02 18.74 -25.38
N LEU A 384 -16.08 18.68 -24.44
CA LEU A 384 -16.20 19.30 -23.11
C LEU A 384 -15.38 20.59 -22.95
N ASP A 385 -14.62 21.00 -23.97
CA ASP A 385 -13.68 22.13 -23.89
C ASP A 385 -14.38 23.49 -23.79
N ASN A 386 -15.63 23.57 -24.29
CA ASN A 386 -16.47 24.77 -24.29
C ASN A 386 -17.42 24.86 -23.10
N LEU A 387 -17.33 23.95 -22.13
CA LEU A 387 -18.14 24.05 -20.92
C LEU A 387 -17.62 25.19 -20.04
N PRO A 388 -18.52 26.02 -19.45
CA PRO A 388 -18.13 27.01 -18.47
C PRO A 388 -17.31 26.31 -17.38
N LYS A 389 -16.05 26.69 -17.21
CA LYS A 389 -15.25 26.21 -16.08
C LYS A 389 -16.01 26.61 -14.82
N PRO A 390 -16.28 25.67 -13.89
CA PRO A 390 -16.96 26.02 -12.65
C PRO A 390 -16.14 27.13 -11.96
N ASP A 391 -16.82 28.23 -11.66
CA ASP A 391 -16.22 29.42 -11.11
C ASP A 391 -15.51 29.05 -9.80
N ALA A 392 -14.18 29.21 -9.74
CA ALA A 392 -13.34 28.79 -8.62
C ALA A 392 -13.68 29.51 -7.29
N ARG A 393 -14.66 30.44 -7.32
CA ARG A 393 -15.14 31.24 -6.19
C ARG A 393 -16.30 30.61 -5.42
N HIS A 394 -16.88 29.49 -5.87
CA HIS A 394 -17.99 28.84 -5.17
C HIS A 394 -17.63 27.59 -4.34
N THR A 395 -16.38 27.14 -4.37
CA THR A 395 -15.88 26.05 -3.51
C THR A 395 -15.39 26.50 -2.12
N GLN A 396 -15.44 27.79 -1.79
CA GLN A 396 -15.08 28.31 -0.46
C GLN A 396 -16.27 28.65 0.45
N LYS A 397 -17.52 28.43 0.02
CA LYS A 397 -18.72 28.63 0.86
C LYS A 397 -19.59 27.38 0.95
N LYS A 398 -19.09 26.33 1.60
CA LYS A 398 -19.93 25.32 2.28
C LYS A 398 -19.22 24.79 3.53
N HIS A 399 -19.36 25.52 4.64
CA HIS A 399 -19.74 25.01 5.97
C HIS A 399 -19.64 26.13 7.02
N ASN A 400 -20.48 27.16 6.87
CA ASN A 400 -21.06 27.85 8.02
C ASN A 400 -22.57 27.63 7.89
N VAL A 401 -23.03 26.46 8.30
CA VAL A 401 -24.44 26.28 8.67
C VAL A 401 -24.45 26.50 10.17
N GLU A 402 -25.10 27.58 10.60
CA GLU A 402 -25.42 27.81 12.00
C GLU A 402 -26.06 26.55 12.58
N VAL A 403 -25.50 26.12 13.70
CA VAL A 403 -26.03 25.02 14.52
C VAL A 403 -27.39 25.45 15.04
N LEU A 404 -28.45 25.04 14.36
CA LEU A 404 -29.75 24.90 15.02
C LEU A 404 -29.72 23.59 15.78
N SER A 405 -29.69 23.70 17.10
CA SER A 405 -29.73 22.57 18.04
C SER A 405 -30.92 21.65 17.73
N PRO A 406 -30.74 20.32 17.67
CA PRO A 406 -31.86 19.40 17.57
C PRO A 406 -32.64 19.36 18.89
N PRO A 407 -33.95 19.07 18.87
CA PRO A 407 -34.71 18.81 20.08
C PRO A 407 -34.15 17.55 20.79
N GLU A 408 -34.11 17.61 22.10
CA GLU A 408 -33.61 16.55 22.98
C GLU A 408 -34.27 15.21 22.67
N GLY A 409 -33.46 14.16 22.39
CA GLY A 409 -33.96 12.78 22.36
C GLY A 409 -33.60 11.89 21.16
N SER A 410 -32.50 12.13 20.42
CA SER A 410 -32.03 11.16 19.41
C SER A 410 -30.55 10.80 19.58
N VAL A 411 -30.29 9.50 19.54
CA VAL A 411 -29.00 8.84 19.81
C VAL A 411 -27.93 9.30 18.82
N SER A 412 -26.83 9.83 19.35
CA SER A 412 -25.67 10.32 18.61
C SER A 412 -24.86 9.18 18.02
N ILE A 413 -25.03 8.95 16.70
CA ILE A 413 -24.04 8.20 15.90
C ILE A 413 -22.96 9.21 15.51
N VAL A 414 -21.79 9.11 16.14
CA VAL A 414 -20.61 9.92 15.79
C VAL A 414 -20.12 9.47 14.41
N ILE A 415 -20.02 10.44 13.50
CA ILE A 415 -19.69 10.23 12.08
C ILE A 415 -18.19 10.48 11.88
N ASP A 416 -17.45 9.42 11.51
CA ASP A 416 -16.08 9.52 11.00
C ASP A 416 -16.07 10.23 9.63
N LYS A 417 -15.33 11.35 9.55
CA LYS A 417 -14.91 11.95 8.30
C LYS A 417 -13.68 11.20 7.80
N ASP A 418 -13.93 10.14 7.04
CA ASP A 418 -12.92 9.44 6.25
C ASP A 418 -12.68 10.27 4.96
N ASP A 419 -11.50 10.87 4.84
CA ASP A 419 -11.16 11.76 3.73
C ASP A 419 -11.00 10.96 2.43
N GLY A 420 -12.10 10.84 1.70
CA GLY A 420 -12.16 10.21 0.38
C GLY A 420 -11.30 10.90 -0.68
N ALA A 421 -11.01 10.19 -1.76
CA ALA A 421 -10.17 10.67 -2.86
C ALA A 421 -10.71 11.97 -3.50
N VAL A 422 -9.92 13.05 -3.38
CA VAL A 422 -10.23 14.38 -3.91
C VAL A 422 -9.79 14.48 -5.37
N ALA A 423 -10.72 14.77 -6.29
CA ALA A 423 -10.37 15.16 -7.65
C ALA A 423 -9.78 16.59 -7.65
N CYS A 424 -8.50 16.74 -7.99
CA CYS A 424 -7.82 18.04 -7.97
C CYS A 424 -7.13 18.32 -9.33
N PRO A 425 -7.07 19.59 -9.80
CA PRO A 425 -6.35 19.94 -11.02
C PRO A 425 -4.84 19.71 -10.87
N ARG A 426 -4.18 19.38 -11.99
CA ARG A 426 -2.73 19.22 -12.13
C ARG A 426 -2.02 20.50 -11.65
N MET A 427 -1.25 20.44 -10.56
CA MET A 427 -0.20 21.42 -10.30
C MET A 427 1.14 20.68 -10.27
N PRO A 428 2.08 20.97 -11.18
CA PRO A 428 3.43 20.41 -11.10
C PRO A 428 4.19 21.01 -9.91
N ASP A 429 5.22 20.29 -9.46
CA ASP A 429 6.20 20.75 -8.48
C ASP A 429 6.61 22.20 -8.79
N SER A 430 6.51 23.07 -7.78
CA SER A 430 6.81 24.48 -7.96
C SER A 430 7.95 24.91 -7.03
N ILE A 431 9.01 25.40 -7.66
CA ILE A 431 10.07 26.14 -6.98
C ILE A 431 9.69 27.61 -7.07
N LYS A 432 9.29 28.20 -5.93
CA LYS A 432 9.09 29.64 -5.84
C LYS A 432 10.37 30.27 -5.33
N LEU A 433 11.10 30.89 -6.24
CA LEU A 433 12.27 31.69 -5.91
C LEU A 433 11.85 33.00 -5.25
N ALA A 434 12.67 33.53 -4.34
CA ALA A 434 12.42 34.83 -3.74
C ALA A 434 12.27 35.93 -4.81
N THR A 435 11.30 36.83 -4.63
CA THR A 435 11.03 37.91 -5.61
C THR A 435 12.22 38.84 -5.81
N LYS A 436 13.07 38.99 -4.79
CA LYS A 436 14.31 39.77 -4.86
C LYS A 436 15.48 38.82 -5.19
N TYR A 437 16.07 39.02 -6.36
CA TYR A 437 17.29 38.35 -6.79
C TYR A 437 18.46 39.35 -6.83
N ARG A 438 19.69 38.86 -6.70
CA ARG A 438 20.87 39.64 -7.08
C ARG A 438 21.14 39.39 -8.55
N ARG A 439 21.13 40.46 -9.35
CA ARG A 439 21.54 40.42 -10.75
C ARG A 439 23.07 40.36 -10.77
N CYS A 440 23.65 39.28 -11.29
CA CYS A 440 25.07 39.28 -11.63
C CYS A 440 25.18 39.63 -13.12
N HIS A 441 25.84 40.73 -13.43
CA HIS A 441 26.26 41.02 -14.80
C HIS A 441 27.45 40.13 -15.17
N TYR A 442 27.48 39.68 -16.41
CA TYR A 442 28.46 38.74 -16.94
C TYR A 442 29.88 39.36 -16.99
N HIS A 443 30.90 38.51 -16.85
CA HIS A 443 32.32 38.77 -17.10
C HIS A 443 32.97 39.94 -16.37
N ASP A 444 33.32 39.73 -15.11
CA ASP A 444 34.55 40.34 -14.63
C ASP A 444 35.33 39.30 -13.80
N GLN A 445 36.46 38.83 -14.35
CA GLN A 445 37.41 37.98 -13.63
C GLN A 445 37.88 38.65 -12.33
N ALA A 446 37.72 39.98 -12.20
CA ALA A 446 38.01 40.72 -10.97
C ALA A 446 36.99 40.47 -9.83
N ASN A 447 35.81 39.91 -10.10
CA ASN A 447 34.74 39.69 -9.10
C ASN A 447 34.58 38.23 -8.66
N ALA A 448 35.53 37.35 -8.99
CA ALA A 448 35.59 35.98 -8.47
C ALA A 448 35.62 35.91 -6.92
N ASN A 449 36.00 37.01 -6.25
CA ASN A 449 36.07 37.11 -4.80
C ASN A 449 34.72 37.29 -4.07
N ILE A 450 33.59 37.39 -4.78
CA ILE A 450 32.28 37.64 -4.15
C ILE A 450 31.58 36.33 -3.70
N LEU A 451 32.06 35.17 -4.14
CA LEU A 451 31.54 33.85 -3.79
C LEU A 451 32.71 32.94 -3.38
N GLY A 452 33.23 33.11 -2.16
CA GLY A 452 34.41 32.38 -1.64
C GLY A 452 34.29 30.84 -1.54
N HIS A 453 33.27 30.22 -2.16
CA HIS A 453 32.98 28.79 -2.08
C HIS A 453 32.59 28.13 -3.41
N VAL A 454 32.58 28.83 -4.55
CA VAL A 454 32.21 28.21 -5.84
C VAL A 454 33.32 28.40 -6.87
N ASP A 455 33.92 27.29 -7.29
CA ASP A 455 34.89 27.23 -8.38
C ASP A 455 34.17 27.43 -9.73
N TRP A 456 34.10 28.70 -10.15
CA TRP A 456 33.35 29.16 -11.33
C TRP A 456 33.72 28.46 -12.66
N PRO A 457 35.01 28.23 -12.98
CA PRO A 457 35.40 27.42 -14.13
C PRO A 457 34.75 26.03 -14.15
N THR A 458 34.78 25.34 -13.01
CA THR A 458 34.19 24.00 -12.87
C THR A 458 32.66 24.04 -12.94
N PHE A 459 32.03 25.04 -12.34
CA PHE A 459 30.57 25.22 -12.43
C PHE A 459 30.10 25.41 -13.88
N HIS A 460 30.81 26.19 -14.69
CA HIS A 460 30.46 26.37 -16.10
C HIS A 460 30.54 25.06 -16.89
N ILE A 461 31.56 24.24 -16.67
CA ILE A 461 31.69 22.94 -17.34
C ILE A 461 30.53 22.03 -16.95
N LEU A 462 30.24 21.92 -15.65
CA LEU A 462 29.15 21.08 -15.14
C LEU A 462 27.76 21.56 -15.62
N LEU A 463 27.53 22.87 -15.69
CA LEU A 463 26.28 23.43 -16.21
C LEU A 463 26.09 23.09 -17.68
N ARG A 464 27.13 23.20 -18.49
CA ARG A 464 27.04 22.88 -19.92
C ARG A 464 26.89 21.37 -20.16
N GLN A 465 27.52 20.52 -19.34
CA GLN A 465 27.31 19.08 -19.34
C GLN A 465 25.85 18.74 -18.99
N PHE A 466 25.30 19.34 -17.94
CA PHE A 466 23.89 19.17 -17.57
C PHE A 466 22.94 19.59 -18.69
N LEU A 467 23.19 20.73 -19.34
CA LEU A 467 22.38 21.20 -20.46
C LEU A 467 22.45 20.26 -21.66
N ARG A 468 23.63 19.73 -21.98
CA ARG A 468 23.80 18.70 -23.03
C ARG A 468 22.93 17.48 -22.72
N ASP A 469 23.07 16.93 -21.51
CA ASP A 469 22.37 15.70 -21.11
C ASP A 469 20.84 15.91 -21.07
N HIS A 470 20.38 17.09 -20.63
CA HIS A 470 18.97 17.44 -20.62
C HIS A 470 18.39 17.62 -22.04
N LEU A 471 19.14 18.26 -22.94
CA LEU A 471 18.73 18.43 -24.34
C LEU A 471 18.65 17.10 -25.09
N ILE A 472 19.57 16.17 -24.81
CA ILE A 472 19.52 14.79 -25.34
C ILE A 472 18.23 14.09 -24.88
N GLN A 473 17.91 14.20 -23.59
CA GLN A 473 16.76 13.53 -22.98
C GLN A 473 15.41 14.08 -23.44
N VAL A 474 15.33 15.39 -23.69
CA VAL A 474 14.08 16.05 -24.13
C VAL A 474 13.83 15.87 -25.63
N ASN A 475 14.89 15.81 -26.45
CA ASN A 475 14.77 15.77 -27.92
C ASN A 475 14.98 14.39 -28.55
N ASN A 476 15.21 13.33 -27.77
CA ASN A 476 15.47 11.95 -28.27
C ASN A 476 16.59 11.90 -29.34
N LEU A 477 17.64 12.71 -29.18
CA LEU A 477 18.76 12.75 -30.13
C LEU A 477 19.77 11.65 -29.79
N VAL A 478 20.13 10.81 -30.76
CA VAL A 478 21.25 9.87 -30.67
C VAL A 478 22.52 10.65 -31.02
N TYR A 479 23.34 10.97 -30.02
CA TYR A 479 24.65 11.57 -30.26
C TYR A 479 25.66 10.46 -30.55
N HIS A 480 26.36 10.54 -31.69
CA HIS A 480 27.48 9.66 -32.00
C HIS A 480 28.75 10.31 -31.45
N ASP A 481 29.58 9.54 -30.73
CA ASP A 481 30.83 9.98 -30.07
C ASP A 481 31.90 10.58 -31.02
N GLU A 482 31.63 10.64 -32.33
CA GLU A 482 32.57 11.14 -33.34
C GLU A 482 32.51 12.68 -33.55
N ASP A 483 31.49 13.36 -33.04
CA ASP A 483 31.41 14.83 -33.00
C ASP A 483 31.92 15.34 -31.65
N GLY A 484 33.25 15.53 -31.55
CA GLY A 484 33.96 15.78 -30.28
C GLY A 484 33.39 16.88 -29.39
N ASP A 485 33.49 16.70 -28.07
CA ASP A 485 33.40 17.61 -26.89
C ASP A 485 32.81 19.05 -26.99
N VAL A 486 31.91 19.35 -27.94
CA VAL A 486 31.28 20.67 -28.04
C VAL A 486 30.14 20.76 -27.03
N LEU A 487 30.49 21.23 -25.84
CA LEU A 487 29.54 21.59 -24.80
C LEU A 487 28.71 22.81 -25.23
N PRO A 488 27.37 22.79 -25.08
CA PRO A 488 26.50 23.90 -25.49
C PRO A 488 26.90 25.20 -24.79
N GLU A 489 26.97 26.29 -25.54
CA GLU A 489 27.28 27.61 -24.96
C GLU A 489 26.07 28.16 -24.21
N PHE A 490 26.29 28.60 -22.97
CA PHE A 490 25.29 29.25 -22.13
C PHE A 490 25.71 30.69 -21.87
N THR A 491 25.02 31.64 -22.54
CA THR A 491 25.32 33.08 -22.49
C THR A 491 24.27 33.89 -21.74
N ASP A 492 23.24 33.24 -21.20
CA ASP A 492 22.15 33.94 -20.51
C ASP A 492 22.57 34.43 -19.11
N PRO A 493 21.98 35.55 -18.64
CA PRO A 493 22.28 36.08 -17.32
C PRO A 493 21.85 35.12 -16.21
N ILE A 494 22.77 34.85 -15.27
CA ILE A 494 22.51 34.01 -14.10
C ILE A 494 21.93 34.88 -12.98
N TYR A 495 20.77 34.47 -12.48
CA TYR A 495 20.10 35.12 -11.36
C TYR A 495 20.32 34.31 -10.09
N ILE A 496 20.85 34.95 -9.05
CA ILE A 496 21.01 34.31 -7.74
C ILE A 496 19.87 34.76 -6.84
N HIS A 497 19.06 33.80 -6.40
CA HIS A 497 18.01 34.01 -5.42
C HIS A 497 18.49 33.52 -4.05
N TYR A 498 18.46 34.39 -3.04
CA TYR A 498 18.97 34.09 -1.69
C TYR A 498 18.13 33.09 -0.90
N SER A 499 16.92 32.82 -1.37
CA SER A 499 16.10 31.73 -0.84
C SER A 499 15.20 31.20 -1.96
N ALA A 500 15.00 29.89 -1.90
CA ALA A 500 14.03 29.18 -2.71
C ALA A 500 13.06 28.49 -1.75
N LYS A 501 11.76 28.65 -1.99
CA LYS A 501 10.76 27.78 -1.40
C LYS A 501 10.47 26.68 -2.41
N SER A 502 11.13 25.54 -2.22
CA SER A 502 10.76 24.31 -2.91
C SER A 502 9.59 23.68 -2.16
N ILE A 503 8.47 23.51 -2.84
CA ILE A 503 7.35 22.74 -2.32
C ILE A 503 7.55 21.32 -2.83
N TYR A 504 8.02 20.44 -1.95
CA TYR A 504 8.09 19.00 -2.20
C TYR A 504 6.94 18.33 -1.46
N TYR A 505 6.25 17.42 -2.13
CA TYR A 505 5.13 16.69 -1.56
C TYR A 505 5.60 15.34 -1.01
N ALA A 506 5.26 15.05 0.24
CA ALA A 506 5.76 13.87 0.95
C ALA A 506 5.04 12.56 0.50
N PRO A 507 5.72 11.40 0.46
CA PRO A 507 5.17 10.12 -0.02
C PRO A 507 3.97 9.50 0.70
N SER A 508 3.34 10.17 1.68
CA SER A 508 2.36 9.55 2.58
C SER A 508 0.93 10.07 2.52
N ASP A 509 0.64 11.10 1.71
CA ASP A 509 -0.68 11.73 1.61
C ASP A 509 -1.38 11.37 0.27
N PRO A 510 -2.69 11.66 0.06
CA PRO A 510 -3.41 11.23 -1.13
C PRO A 510 -2.74 11.71 -2.44
N SER A 511 -2.36 10.78 -3.32
CA SER A 511 -1.56 11.05 -4.53
C SER A 511 -2.38 11.09 -5.82
N GLY A 512 -2.25 12.17 -6.60
CA GLY A 512 -2.60 12.18 -8.02
C GLY A 512 -1.38 11.88 -8.91
N THR A 513 -1.56 11.84 -10.23
CA THR A 513 -0.46 11.60 -11.20
C THR A 513 0.55 12.74 -11.31
N GLY A 514 0.32 13.88 -10.65
CA GLY A 514 1.24 15.02 -10.59
C GLY A 514 1.92 15.21 -9.22
N GLY A 515 1.97 14.16 -8.40
CA GLY A 515 2.43 14.25 -7.01
C GLY A 515 1.28 14.28 -6.00
N MET A 516 1.65 14.09 -4.74
CA MET A 516 0.76 14.13 -3.57
C MET A 516 0.39 15.56 -3.17
N ARG A 517 -0.67 15.72 -2.40
CA ARG A 517 -0.94 16.99 -1.70
C ARG A 517 -0.07 17.15 -0.46
#